data_AF-A0A9Q3YQS9-F1
#
_entry.id   AF-A0A9Q3YQS9-F1
#
_cell.length_a   1.000
_cell.length_b   1.000
_cell.length_c   1.000
_cell.angle_alpha   90.00
_cell.angle_beta   90.00
_cell.angle_gamma   90.00
#
_symmetry.space_group_name_H-M   'P 1'
#
loop_
_entity.id
_entity.type
_entity.pdbx_description
1 polymer ?
#
loop_
_entity_poly.entity_id
_entity_poly.type
_entity_poly.pdbx_seq_one_letter_code
_entity_poly.pdbx_strand_id
1 'polypeptide(L)'
;MSSQHDDLDAVKKVVDALEPFQSEERERIIRWACEKLGVSGQRSVGTHPDRQREEKDGERRDAPAGGSAARGTDIRTFVNEKKPDSDIQFATTVAYFYAFESPEAERKLSISSDDLQNACRYIGRERLNV
;
A
#
# COMPACT_ATOMS: atom_id res chain seq x y z
N MET A 1 31.91 -9.88 -27.08
CA MET A 1 31.63 -8.42 -27.07
C MET A 1 30.13 -8.28 -26.92
N SER A 2 29.67 -8.28 -25.67
CA SER A 2 28.23 -8.31 -25.38
C SER A 2 27.69 -6.90 -25.56
N SER A 3 26.82 -6.71 -26.55
CA SER A 3 26.00 -5.51 -26.69
C SER A 3 25.01 -5.44 -25.53
N GLN A 4 25.52 -5.08 -24.35
CA GLN A 4 24.75 -4.39 -23.34
C GLN A 4 24.20 -3.16 -24.05
N HIS A 5 22.88 -3.11 -24.25
CA HIS A 5 22.24 -1.89 -24.72
C HIS A 5 22.73 -0.79 -23.77
N ASP A 6 23.29 0.28 -24.33
CA ASP A 6 23.90 1.32 -23.51
C ASP A 6 22.79 1.96 -22.69
N ASP A 7 22.71 1.58 -21.41
CA ASP A 7 21.66 2.01 -20.49
C ASP A 7 21.62 3.55 -20.43
N LEU A 8 22.75 4.21 -20.62
CA LEU A 8 22.83 5.67 -20.65
C LEU A 8 22.21 6.25 -21.92
N ASP A 9 22.38 5.60 -23.06
CA ASP A 9 21.72 5.99 -24.31
C ASP A 9 20.20 5.77 -24.24
N ALA A 10 19.76 4.70 -23.57
CA ALA A 10 18.34 4.45 -23.30
C ALA A 10 17.72 5.54 -22.39
N VAL A 11 18.41 5.92 -21.32
CA VAL A 11 17.94 7.00 -20.42
C VAL A 11 17.87 8.34 -21.14
N LYS A 12 18.89 8.70 -21.95
CA LYS A 12 18.88 9.93 -22.75
C LYS A 12 17.66 10.01 -23.67
N LYS A 13 17.37 8.92 -24.40
CA LYS A 13 16.18 8.84 -25.27
C LYS A 13 14.87 9.05 -24.52
N VAL A 14 14.76 8.52 -23.29
CA VAL A 14 13.57 8.72 -22.45
C VAL A 14 13.47 10.18 -22.00
N VAL A 15 14.57 10.81 -21.60
CA VAL A 15 14.59 12.21 -21.18
C VAL A 15 14.24 13.15 -22.33
N ASP A 16 14.87 12.97 -23.49
CA ASP A 16 14.61 13.76 -24.70
C ASP A 16 13.14 13.61 -25.15
N ALA A 17 12.58 12.40 -25.06
CA ALA A 17 11.18 12.16 -25.38
C ALA A 17 10.21 12.81 -24.38
N LEU A 18 10.61 12.99 -23.12
CA LEU A 18 9.78 13.56 -22.06
C LEU A 18 9.93 15.08 -21.91
N GLU A 19 11.01 15.68 -22.42
CA GLU A 19 11.28 17.13 -22.37
C GLU A 19 10.09 18.03 -22.77
N PRO A 20 9.34 17.76 -23.87
CA PRO A 20 8.27 18.67 -24.30
C PRO A 20 7.02 18.62 -23.41
N PHE A 21 6.93 17.65 -22.50
CA PHE A 21 5.74 17.45 -21.65
C PHE A 21 5.86 18.16 -20.31
N GLN A 22 4.71 18.57 -19.77
CA GLN A 22 4.65 19.17 -18.43
C GLN A 22 4.92 18.13 -17.33
N SER A 23 5.33 18.57 -16.14
CA SER A 23 5.74 17.66 -15.06
C SER A 23 4.70 16.59 -14.73
N GLU A 24 3.42 16.97 -14.64
CA GLU A 24 2.31 16.05 -14.36
C GLU A 24 2.09 15.02 -15.49
N GLU A 25 2.34 15.42 -16.73
CA GLU A 25 2.21 14.53 -17.90
C GLU A 25 3.36 13.54 -17.97
N ARG A 26 4.59 13.98 -17.69
CA ARG A 26 5.78 13.12 -17.63
C ARG A 26 5.59 12.00 -16.61
N GLU A 27 5.09 12.32 -15.41
CA GLU A 27 4.81 11.31 -14.38
C GLU A 27 3.73 10.31 -14.80
N ARG A 28 2.68 10.77 -15.48
CA ARG A 28 1.60 9.91 -16.00
C ARG A 28 2.13 8.97 -17.09
N ILE A 29 2.94 9.49 -18.01
CA ILE A 29 3.55 8.71 -19.09
C ILE A 29 4.50 7.64 -18.53
N ILE A 30 5.36 7.99 -17.56
CA ILE A 30 6.27 7.03 -16.92
C ILE A 30 5.48 5.93 -16.18
N ARG A 31 4.43 6.29 -15.45
CA ARG A 31 3.57 5.33 -14.75
C ARG A 31 2.96 4.31 -15.72
N TRP A 32 2.42 4.77 -16.84
CA TRP A 32 1.87 3.90 -17.87
C TRP A 32 2.93 3.07 -18.58
N ALA A 33 4.12 3.61 -18.85
CA ALA A 33 5.22 2.86 -19.42
C ALA A 33 5.63 1.70 -18.49
N CYS A 34 5.76 1.95 -17.18
CA CYS A 34 6.04 0.91 -16.19
C CYS A 34 4.94 -0.16 -16.13
N GLU A 35 3.67 0.24 -16.24
CA GLU A 35 2.52 -0.68 -16.27
C GLU A 35 2.52 -1.55 -17.53
N LYS A 36 2.80 -0.96 -18.71
CA LYS A 36 2.87 -1.70 -19.98
C LYS A 36 4.07 -2.63 -20.05
N LEU A 37 5.18 -2.27 -19.42
CA LEU A 37 6.38 -3.11 -19.34
C LEU A 37 6.28 -4.16 -18.24
N GLY A 38 5.19 -4.21 -17.46
CA GLY A 38 5.03 -5.16 -16.36
C GLY A 38 5.99 -4.92 -15.18
N VAL A 39 6.61 -3.74 -15.12
CA VAL A 39 7.56 -3.34 -14.06
C VAL A 39 6.81 -2.91 -12.78
N SER A 40 5.51 -2.63 -12.91
CA SER A 40 4.62 -2.27 -11.80
C SER A 40 4.17 -3.51 -11.02
N GLY A 41 5.01 -4.03 -10.13
CA GLY A 41 4.57 -5.16 -9.30
C GLY A 41 5.53 -5.78 -8.30
N GLN A 42 6.71 -5.21 -8.02
CA GLN A 42 7.52 -5.64 -6.87
C GLN A 42 8.30 -4.46 -6.30
N ARG A 43 7.64 -3.63 -5.49
CA ARG A 43 8.32 -3.10 -4.31
C ARG A 43 8.24 -4.16 -3.22
N SER A 44 9.03 -5.22 -3.41
CA SER A 44 9.54 -6.01 -2.30
C SER A 44 10.53 -5.12 -1.55
N VAL A 45 10.06 -4.34 -0.57
CA VAL A 45 10.98 -3.81 0.45
C VAL A 45 11.06 -4.87 1.53
N GLY A 46 11.87 -5.88 1.24
CA GLY A 46 12.38 -6.84 2.20
C GLY A 46 13.84 -7.08 1.85
N THR A 47 14.75 -6.65 2.72
CA THR A 47 15.87 -7.44 3.27
C THR A 47 16.84 -6.52 4.01
N HIS A 48 16.74 -6.50 5.35
CA HIS A 48 17.94 -6.42 6.18
C HIS A 48 18.55 -7.83 6.20
N PRO A 49 19.82 -8.06 5.82
CA PRO A 49 20.47 -9.31 6.12
C PRO A 49 21.16 -9.22 7.49
N ASP A 50 21.13 -10.37 8.15
CA ASP A 50 21.95 -10.78 9.28
C ASP A 50 21.45 -10.45 10.69
N ARG A 51 20.63 -11.38 11.21
CA ARG A 51 21.01 -12.06 12.45
C ARG A 51 20.40 -13.45 12.48
N GLN A 52 21.24 -14.45 12.24
CA GLN A 52 20.97 -15.83 12.62
C GLN A 52 20.51 -15.88 14.09
N ARG A 53 19.32 -16.42 14.34
CA ARG A 53 19.03 -17.16 15.56
C ARG A 53 18.06 -18.28 15.27
N GLU A 54 18.66 -19.44 15.12
CA GLU A 54 18.20 -20.77 15.51
C GLU A 54 16.72 -21.11 15.28
N GLU A 55 16.56 -21.97 14.27
CA GLU A 55 15.53 -22.99 14.15
C GLU A 55 15.16 -23.60 15.51
N LYS A 56 13.90 -23.42 15.91
CA LYS A 56 13.17 -24.47 16.59
C LYS A 56 11.93 -24.81 15.78
N ASP A 57 12.05 -25.96 15.14
CA ASP A 57 10.98 -26.84 14.71
C ASP A 57 9.86 -26.93 15.77
N GLY A 58 8.62 -27.01 15.30
CA GLY A 58 7.49 -27.45 16.13
C GLY A 58 6.33 -26.47 16.27
N GLU A 59 5.17 -26.95 15.82
CA GLU A 59 3.82 -26.54 16.16
C GLU A 59 3.17 -25.43 15.32
N ARG A 60 2.27 -25.86 14.42
CA ARG A 60 1.07 -25.13 14.02
C ARG A 60 0.54 -24.34 15.21
N ARG A 61 0.71 -23.02 15.21
CA ARG A 61 -0.15 -22.15 16.00
C ARG A 61 -1.33 -21.81 15.12
N ASP A 62 -2.46 -22.39 15.48
CA ASP A 62 -3.78 -21.87 15.16
C ASP A 62 -3.72 -20.34 15.15
N ALA A 63 -3.94 -19.76 13.97
CA ALA A 63 -4.38 -18.39 13.90
C ALA A 63 -5.59 -18.27 14.85
N PRO A 64 -5.67 -17.27 15.72
CA PRO A 64 -6.90 -17.04 16.44
C PRO A 64 -7.99 -16.82 15.38
N ALA A 65 -8.86 -17.82 15.26
CA ALA A 65 -10.12 -17.75 14.56
C ALA A 65 -11.01 -16.74 15.30
N GLY A 66 -10.65 -15.46 15.21
CA GLY A 66 -11.54 -14.32 15.43
C GLY A 66 -12.25 -14.01 14.13
N GLY A 67 -12.84 -15.03 13.50
CA GLY A 67 -13.78 -14.84 12.40
C GLY A 67 -15.06 -14.25 12.95
N SER A 68 -15.07 -12.95 13.23
CA SER A 68 -16.33 -12.20 13.23
C SER A 68 -16.84 -12.27 11.80
N ALA A 69 -17.79 -13.18 11.59
CA ALA A 69 -18.59 -13.25 10.39
C ALA A 69 -18.98 -11.83 9.98
N ALA A 70 -18.73 -11.51 8.71
CA ALA A 70 -19.00 -10.25 8.04
C ALA A 70 -20.38 -9.67 8.43
N ARG A 71 -20.42 -8.96 9.55
CA ARG A 71 -21.43 -7.95 9.80
C ARG A 71 -20.83 -6.75 9.11
N GLY A 72 -21.43 -6.33 7.99
CA GLY A 72 -21.07 -5.09 7.30
C GLY A 72 -21.17 -3.94 8.29
N THR A 73 -20.09 -3.75 9.04
CA THR A 73 -20.00 -2.80 10.13
C THR A 73 -19.44 -1.56 9.47
N ASP A 74 -20.15 -0.44 9.57
CA ASP A 74 -19.66 0.81 9.00
C ASP A 74 -18.34 1.21 9.65
N ILE A 75 -17.39 1.70 8.85
CA ILE A 75 -16.06 2.15 9.32
C ILE A 75 -16.16 3.12 10.51
N ARG A 76 -17.21 3.95 10.55
CA ARG A 76 -17.49 4.86 11.67
C ARG A 76 -17.70 4.11 12.97
N THR A 77 -18.55 3.09 12.96
CA THR A 77 -18.86 2.29 14.15
C THR A 77 -17.62 1.54 14.61
N PHE A 78 -16.89 0.94 13.67
CA PHE A 78 -15.66 0.21 13.96
C PHE A 78 -14.60 1.09 14.61
N VAL A 79 -14.32 2.27 14.04
CA VAL A 79 -13.31 3.17 14.62
C VAL A 79 -13.75 3.76 15.96
N ASN A 80 -15.04 4.08 16.12
CA ASN A 80 -15.58 4.55 17.39
C ASN A 80 -15.53 3.49 18.51
N GLU A 81 -15.63 2.21 18.16
CA GLU A 81 -15.45 1.11 19.10
C GLU A 81 -13.99 0.99 19.53
N LYS A 82 -13.05 1.06 18.57
CA LYS A 82 -11.61 0.89 18.84
C LYS A 82 -10.93 2.11 19.45
N LYS A 83 -11.54 3.30 19.35
CA LYS A 83 -11.09 4.57 19.96
C LYS A 83 -9.57 4.80 19.84
N PRO A 84 -9.05 4.97 18.61
CA PRO A 84 -7.62 5.20 18.42
C PRO A 84 -7.22 6.55 19.02
N ASP A 85 -6.20 6.54 19.89
CA ASP A 85 -5.68 7.72 20.59
C ASP A 85 -4.59 8.46 19.80
N SER A 86 -4.08 7.85 18.73
CA SER A 86 -3.06 8.44 17.87
C SER A 86 -3.33 8.20 16.39
N ASP A 87 -2.66 8.97 15.52
CA ASP A 87 -2.82 8.86 14.07
C ASP A 87 -2.29 7.53 13.52
N ILE A 88 -1.25 6.99 14.14
CA ILE A 88 -0.71 5.66 13.81
C ILE A 88 -1.73 4.58 14.19
N GLN A 89 -2.35 4.68 15.37
CA GLN A 89 -3.40 3.75 15.79
C GLN A 89 -4.61 3.87 14.87
N PHE A 90 -4.97 5.08 14.46
CA PHE A 90 -6.05 5.33 13.51
C PHE A 90 -5.75 4.68 12.15
N ALA A 91 -4.57 4.91 11.58
CA ALA A 91 -4.18 4.31 10.31
C ALA A 91 -4.19 2.78 10.37
N THR A 92 -3.69 2.21 11.47
CA THR A 92 -3.72 0.77 11.72
C THR A 92 -5.16 0.24 11.81
N THR A 93 -6.05 0.97 12.51
CA THR A 93 -7.47 0.61 12.65
C THR A 93 -8.18 0.65 11.30
N VAL A 94 -7.94 1.68 10.50
CA VAL A 94 -8.50 1.81 9.14
C VAL A 94 -7.96 0.71 8.21
N ALA A 95 -6.66 0.39 8.30
CA ALA A 95 -6.06 -0.69 7.51
C ALA A 95 -6.68 -2.04 7.86
N TYR A 96 -6.84 -2.31 9.15
CA TYR A 96 -7.50 -3.53 9.63
C TYR A 96 -8.94 -3.61 9.14
N PHE A 97 -9.67 -2.49 9.22
CA PHE A 97 -11.05 -2.40 8.74
C PHE A 97 -11.16 -2.77 7.26
N TYR A 98 -10.33 -2.20 6.39
CA TYR A 98 -10.34 -2.52 4.96
C TYR A 98 -9.81 -3.93 4.66
N ALA A 99 -8.92 -4.49 5.48
CA ALA A 99 -8.40 -5.83 5.23
C ALA A 99 -9.41 -6.94 5.62
N PHE A 100 -10.17 -6.74 6.69
CA PHE A 100 -10.93 -7.85 7.31
C PHE A 100 -12.43 -7.56 7.50
N GLU A 101 -12.81 -6.34 7.88
CA GLU A 101 -14.18 -5.99 8.28
C GLU A 101 -15.04 -5.41 7.16
N SER A 102 -14.40 -4.84 6.13
CA SER A 102 -15.10 -4.28 4.97
C SER A 102 -15.80 -5.37 4.16
N PRO A 103 -16.93 -5.03 3.49
CA PRO A 103 -17.55 -5.89 2.50
C PRO A 103 -16.51 -6.37 1.49
N GLU A 104 -16.63 -7.59 0.99
CA GLU A 104 -15.62 -8.22 0.13
C GLU A 104 -15.24 -7.35 -1.09
N ALA A 105 -16.21 -6.64 -1.65
CA ALA A 105 -16.00 -5.71 -2.78
C ALA A 105 -15.15 -4.47 -2.44
N GLU A 106 -15.03 -4.11 -1.16
CA GLU A 106 -14.32 -2.93 -0.68
C GLU A 106 -13.03 -3.28 0.09
N ARG A 107 -12.69 -4.57 0.16
CA ARG A 107 -11.49 -5.01 0.90
C ARG A 107 -10.22 -4.56 0.21
N LYS A 108 -9.25 -4.10 1.01
CA LYS A 108 -7.93 -3.64 0.55
C LYS A 108 -6.84 -4.22 1.42
N LEU A 109 -5.81 -4.78 0.80
CA LEU A 109 -4.60 -5.26 1.50
C LEU A 109 -3.65 -4.12 1.90
N SER A 110 -3.81 -2.95 1.30
CA SER A 110 -3.05 -1.74 1.58
C SER A 110 -3.95 -0.52 1.47
N ILE A 111 -3.74 0.46 2.34
CA ILE A 111 -4.48 1.72 2.35
C ILE A 111 -3.57 2.88 1.92
N SER A 112 -4.12 3.79 1.13
CA SER A 112 -3.46 5.01 0.67
C SER A 112 -3.77 6.21 1.58
N SER A 113 -3.09 7.34 1.35
CA SER A 113 -3.43 8.61 2.03
C SER A 113 -4.88 9.02 1.76
N ASP A 114 -5.37 8.84 0.53
CA ASP A 114 -6.77 9.12 0.17
C ASP A 114 -7.75 8.25 0.97
N ASP A 115 -7.41 6.99 1.24
CA ASP A 115 -8.24 6.10 2.05
C ASP A 115 -8.34 6.58 3.50
N LEU A 116 -7.24 7.09 4.06
CA LEU A 116 -7.22 7.70 5.40
C LEU A 116 -8.04 9.00 5.44
N GLN A 117 -7.92 9.85 4.42
CA GLN A 117 -8.72 11.09 4.31
C GLN A 117 -10.22 10.79 4.20
N ASN A 118 -10.57 9.77 3.40
CA ASN A 118 -11.94 9.31 3.28
C ASN A 118 -12.45 8.73 4.60
N ALA A 119 -11.64 7.94 5.30
CA ALA A 119 -11.99 7.44 6.63
C ALA A 119 -12.22 8.59 7.64
N CYS A 120 -11.34 9.61 7.68
CA CYS A 120 -11.53 10.81 8.51
C CYS A 120 -12.86 11.49 8.22
N ARG A 121 -13.23 11.63 6.93
CA ARG A 121 -14.52 12.20 6.51
C ARG A 121 -15.71 11.38 7.01
N TYR A 122 -15.65 10.06 6.94
CA TYR A 122 -16.72 9.20 7.44
C TYR A 122 -16.88 9.28 8.96
N ILE A 123 -15.79 9.50 9.70
CA ILE A 123 -15.77 9.50 11.17
C ILE A 123 -15.97 10.90 11.76
N GLY A 124 -15.88 11.95 10.93
CA GLY A 124 -16.01 13.34 11.38
C GLY A 124 -14.78 13.84 12.13
N ARG A 125 -13.61 13.23 11.89
CA ARG A 125 -12.32 13.62 12.47
C ARG A 125 -11.64 14.67 11.59
N GLU A 126 -10.83 15.54 12.18
CA GLU A 126 -9.97 16.44 11.43
C GLU A 126 -9.09 15.66 10.44
N ARG A 127 -8.87 16.26 9.27
CA ARG A 127 -8.04 15.66 8.23
C ARG A 127 -6.62 15.53 8.74
N LEU A 128 -6.01 14.37 8.49
CA LEU A 128 -4.60 14.19 8.79
C LEU A 128 -3.79 15.11 7.85
N ASN A 129 -2.87 15.91 8.41
CA ASN A 129 -1.84 16.59 7.63
C ASN A 129 -0.76 15.55 7.34
N VAL A 130 -0.90 14.84 6.22
CA VAL A 130 0.05 13.84 5.73
C VAL A 130 0.77 14.39 4.52
#